data_AF-A0A8S2SLJ4-F1
#
_entry.id   AF-A0A8S2SLJ4-F1
#
_cell.length_a   1.000
_cell.length_b   1.000
_cell.length_c   1.000
_cell.angle_alpha   90.00
_cell.angle_beta   90.00
_cell.angle_gamma   90.00
#
_symmetry.space_group_name_H-M   'P 1'
#
loop_
_entity.id
_entity.type
_entity.pdbx_description
1 polymer ?
#
loop_
_entity_poly.entity_id
_entity_poly.type
_entity_poly.pdbx_seq_one_letter_code
_entity_poly.pdbx_strand_id
1 'polypeptide(L)'
;TYKELHDYISDRLVSTSYEEYCGDSERLGRLLLRLPSLSELDTSIIEELFFVGLIGSVQINKIIPCILKMDVTSSSSSKQASSSAHMMKYER
;
A
#
# COMPACT_ATOMS: atom_id res chain seq x y z
N THR A 1 -20.60 16.82 1.55
CA THR A 1 -20.62 15.36 1.80
C THR A 1 -19.90 14.45 0.78
N TYR A 2 -20.01 14.59 -0.55
CA TYR A 2 -19.04 13.90 -1.46
C TYR A 2 -17.95 14.84 -2.01
N LYS A 3 -18.30 16.10 -2.27
CA LYS A 3 -17.34 17.13 -2.70
C LYS A 3 -16.24 17.40 -1.67
N GLU A 4 -16.58 17.57 -0.39
CA GLU A 4 -15.58 17.81 0.66
C GLU A 4 -14.59 16.65 0.80
N LEU A 5 -15.05 15.41 0.64
CA LEU A 5 -14.16 14.24 0.65
C LEU A 5 -13.26 14.20 -0.57
N HIS A 6 -13.81 14.51 -1.75
CA HIS A 6 -13.03 14.57 -2.98
C HIS A 6 -11.97 15.67 -2.92
N ASP A 7 -12.32 16.85 -2.41
CA ASP A 7 -11.39 17.97 -2.23
C ASP A 7 -10.32 17.62 -1.19
N TYR A 8 -10.70 16.98 -0.09
CA TYR A 8 -9.76 16.51 0.93
C TYR A 8 -8.76 15.48 0.39
N ILE A 9 -9.24 14.48 -0.35
CA ILE A 9 -8.38 13.46 -0.96
C ILE A 9 -7.47 14.09 -2.00
N SER A 10 -8.00 15.01 -2.83
CA SER A 10 -7.22 15.72 -3.84
C SER A 10 -6.11 16.55 -3.19
N ASP A 11 -6.43 17.36 -2.18
CA ASP A 11 -5.48 18.20 -1.46
C ASP A 11 -4.36 17.37 -0.79
N ARG A 12 -4.75 16.28 -0.12
CA ARG A 12 -3.80 15.40 0.57
C ARG A 12 -2.91 14.62 -0.40
N LEU A 13 -3.45 14.14 -1.53
CA LEU A 13 -2.66 13.46 -2.56
C LEU A 13 -1.68 14.40 -3.26
N VAL A 14 -2.13 15.63 -3.55
CA VAL A 14 -1.31 16.70 -4.12
C VAL A 14 -0.15 17.03 -3.17
N SER A 15 -0.42 17.30 -1.90
CA SER A 15 0.61 17.56 -0.88
C SER A 15 1.63 16.41 -0.75
N THR A 16 1.17 15.16 -0.75
CA THR A 16 2.05 13.98 -0.66
C THR A 16 2.96 13.84 -1.90
N SER A 17 2.45 14.17 -3.10
CA SER A 17 3.23 14.10 -4.34
C SER A 17 4.40 15.09 -4.39
N TYR A 18 4.26 16.25 -3.74
CA TYR A 18 5.32 17.25 -3.65
C TYR A 18 6.44 16.86 -2.68
N GLU A 19 6.10 16.21 -1.56
CA GLU A 19 7.06 15.85 -0.51
C GLU A 19 7.87 14.59 -0.84
N GLU A 20 7.24 13.55 -1.41
CA GLU A 20 7.90 12.26 -1.65
C GLU A 20 8.56 12.14 -3.04
N TYR A 21 8.09 12.91 -4.02
CA TYR A 21 8.57 12.86 -5.41
C TYR A 21 8.80 14.27 -5.93
N CYS A 22 9.83 14.93 -5.38
CA CYS A 22 10.27 16.25 -5.81
C CYS A 22 10.54 16.28 -7.33
N GLY A 23 9.58 16.80 -8.10
CA GLY A 23 9.76 17.11 -9.52
C GLY A 23 8.65 16.69 -10.48
N ASP A 24 7.75 15.76 -10.12
CA ASP A 24 6.71 15.28 -11.04
C ASP A 24 5.30 15.62 -10.54
N SER A 25 4.99 16.93 -10.55
CA SER A 25 3.65 17.48 -10.26
C SER A 25 2.57 16.87 -11.17
N GLU A 26 2.94 16.37 -12.35
CA GLU A 26 2.03 15.71 -13.29
C GLU A 26 1.83 14.22 -13.01
N ARG A 27 2.68 13.57 -12.21
CA ARG A 27 2.57 12.15 -11.88
C ARG A 27 1.20 11.81 -11.32
N LEU A 28 0.68 12.67 -10.45
CA LEU A 28 -0.64 12.51 -9.87
C LEU A 28 -1.73 12.58 -10.95
N GLY A 29 -1.69 13.62 -11.79
CA GLY A 29 -2.64 13.76 -12.90
C GLY A 29 -2.63 12.55 -13.83
N ARG A 30 -1.44 12.03 -14.15
CA ARG A 30 -1.26 10.82 -14.98
C ARG A 30 -1.78 9.56 -14.29
N LEU A 31 -1.65 9.44 -12.97
CA LEU A 31 -2.18 8.31 -12.21
C LEU A 31 -3.71 8.36 -12.12
N LEU A 32 -4.28 9.54 -11.86
CA LEU A 32 -5.72 9.76 -11.82
C LEU A 32 -6.38 9.48 -13.18
N LEU A 33 -5.74 9.90 -14.28
CA LEU A 33 -6.21 9.60 -15.64
C LEU A 33 -6.18 8.10 -15.97
N ARG A 34 -5.39 7.29 -15.26
CA ARG A 34 -5.33 5.83 -15.43
C ARG A 34 -6.33 5.08 -14.56
N LEU A 35 -6.96 5.73 -13.57
CA LEU A 35 -7.95 5.07 -12.71
C LEU A 35 -9.14 4.48 -13.49
N PRO A 36 -9.72 5.14 -14.51
CA PRO A 36 -10.77 4.54 -15.32
C PRO A 36 -10.31 3.29 -16.07
N SER A 37 -9.14 3.35 -16.72
CA SER A 37 -8.55 2.16 -17.39
C SER A 37 -8.21 1.04 -16.40
N LEU A 38 -7.84 1.39 -15.17
CA LEU A 38 -7.64 0.43 -14.09
C LEU A 38 -8.96 -0.20 -13.62
N SER A 39 -10.08 0.53 -13.72
CA SER A 39 -11.42 0.00 -13.41
C SER A 39 -11.98 -0.93 -14.48
N GLU A 40 -11.49 -0.83 -15.73
CA GLU A 40 -11.84 -1.71 -16.84
C GLU A 40 -11.07 -3.04 -16.83
N LEU A 41 -9.95 -3.09 -16.10
CA LEU A 41 -9.15 -4.30 -15.98
C LEU A 41 -9.93 -5.37 -15.20
N ASP A 42 -9.87 -6.62 -15.69
CA ASP A 42 -10.52 -7.73 -15.01
C ASP A 42 -9.97 -7.85 -13.58
N THR A 43 -10.89 -7.82 -12.61
CA THR A 43 -10.56 -7.91 -11.20
C THR A 43 -9.70 -9.13 -10.89
N SER A 44 -9.91 -10.25 -11.59
CA SER A 44 -9.10 -11.46 -11.42
C SER A 44 -7.62 -11.26 -11.78
N ILE A 45 -7.33 -10.47 -12.81
CA ILE A 45 -5.97 -10.12 -13.23
C ILE A 45 -5.31 -9.19 -12.19
N ILE A 46 -6.06 -8.21 -11.69
CA ILE A 46 -5.58 -7.32 -10.62
C ILE A 46 -5.26 -8.13 -9.35
N GLU A 47 -6.14 -9.04 -8.97
CA GLU A 47 -5.93 -9.91 -7.81
C GLU A 47 -4.66 -10.77 -7.97
N GLU A 48 -4.44 -11.35 -9.15
CA GLU A 48 -3.25 -12.14 -9.43
C GLU A 48 -1.97 -11.31 -9.35
N LEU A 49 -1.96 -10.10 -9.94
CA LEU A 49 -0.79 -9.24 -9.99
C LEU A 49 -0.40 -8.66 -8.62
N PHE A 50 -1.38 -8.22 -7.83
CA PHE A 50 -1.12 -7.46 -6.62
C PHE A 50 -1.29 -8.26 -5.33
N PHE A 51 -2.13 -9.29 -5.33
CA PHE A 51 -2.53 -9.95 -4.09
C PHE A 51 -2.03 -11.38 -3.95
N VAL A 52 -1.70 -12.11 -5.03
CA VAL A 52 -1.18 -13.48 -4.90
C VAL A 52 0.06 -13.58 -4.02
N GLY A 53 0.96 -12.58 -4.07
CA GLY A 53 2.14 -12.54 -3.19
C GLY A 53 1.83 -12.35 -1.69
N LEU A 54 0.63 -11.86 -1.36
CA LEU A 54 0.23 -11.52 0.01
C LEU A 54 -0.79 -12.50 0.61
N ILE A 55 -1.79 -12.92 -0.19
CA ILE A 55 -2.93 -13.74 0.25
C ILE A 55 -2.96 -15.12 -0.43
N GLY A 56 -2.00 -15.40 -1.32
CA GLY A 56 -1.98 -16.62 -2.13
C GLY A 56 -3.07 -16.62 -3.20
N SER A 57 -3.42 -17.78 -3.72
CA SER A 57 -4.46 -17.95 -4.76
C SER A 57 -5.90 -17.80 -4.23
N VAL A 58 -6.09 -17.02 -3.15
CA VAL A 58 -7.39 -16.77 -2.54
C VAL A 58 -7.98 -15.52 -3.18
N GLN A 59 -9.24 -15.59 -3.60
CA GLN A 59 -9.93 -14.42 -4.18
C GLN A 59 -10.15 -13.34 -3.12
N ILE A 60 -9.90 -12.07 -3.47
CA ILE A 60 -9.98 -10.94 -2.53
C ILE A 60 -11.35 -10.83 -1.86
N ASN A 61 -12.42 -11.14 -2.60
CA ASN A 61 -13.81 -11.12 -2.12
C ASN A 61 -14.04 -11.97 -0.87
N LYS A 62 -13.26 -13.05 -0.69
CA LYS A 62 -13.36 -13.94 0.47
C LYS A 62 -12.66 -13.39 1.70
N ILE A 63 -11.77 -12.42 1.52
CA ILE A 63 -10.89 -11.86 2.56
C ILE A 63 -11.38 -10.49 3.01
N ILE A 64 -12.07 -9.74 2.15
CA ILE A 64 -12.70 -8.46 2.49
C ILE A 64 -13.48 -8.55 3.82
N PRO A 65 -14.35 -9.55 4.06
CA PRO A 65 -15.07 -9.65 5.34
C PRO A 65 -14.13 -9.83 6.54
N CYS A 66 -13.01 -10.53 6.39
CA CYS A 66 -12.02 -10.71 7.45
C CYS A 66 -11.27 -9.41 7.75
N ILE A 67 -10.86 -8.66 6.72
CA ILE A 67 -10.20 -7.35 6.88
C ILE A 67 -11.13 -6.36 7.58
N LEU A 68 -12.41 -6.33 7.19
CA LEU A 68 -13.41 -5.44 7.79
C LEU A 68 -13.76 -5.81 9.24
N LYS A 69 -13.56 -7.06 9.64
CA LYS A 69 -13.79 -7.55 11.01
C LYS A 69 -12.51 -7.57 11.84
N MET A 70 -11.37 -7.23 11.25
CA MET A 70 -10.10 -7.18 11.96
C MET A 70 -10.09 -5.90 12.80
N ASP A 71 -10.12 -6.05 14.12
CA ASP A 71 -9.91 -4.92 15.02
C ASP A 71 -8.49 -4.37 14.76
N VAL A 72 -8.42 -3.13 14.29
CA VAL A 72 -7.16 -2.42 13.91
C VAL A 72 -6.23 -2.17 15.12
N THR A 73 -6.59 -2.69 16.30
CA THR A 73 -6.08 -2.30 17.61
C THR A 73 -4.80 -3.01 18.06
N SER A 74 -4.23 -3.95 17.29
CA SER A 74 -2.97 -4.62 17.65
C SER A 74 -1.72 -4.04 16.98
N SER A 75 -1.84 -2.98 16.17
CA SER A 75 -0.72 -2.33 15.47
C SER A 75 0.11 -1.41 16.37
N SER A 76 0.25 -1.72 17.66
CA SER A 76 1.17 -1.02 18.54
C SER A 76 1.95 -2.01 19.40
N SER A 77 3.27 -1.93 19.32
CA SER A 77 4.26 -2.50 20.25
C SER A 77 4.78 -3.92 19.99
N SER A 78 5.80 -4.04 19.13
CA SER A 78 7.03 -4.76 19.48
C SER A 78 8.17 -4.41 18.53
N LYS A 79 8.88 -3.30 18.81
CA LYS A 79 10.28 -3.17 18.42
C LYS A 79 11.05 -4.19 19.26
N GLN A 80 11.36 -5.36 18.71
CA GLN A 80 12.29 -6.29 19.35
C GLN A 80 13.63 -6.23 18.61
N ALA A 81 14.52 -5.43 19.18
CA ALA A 81 15.95 -5.51 18.93
C ALA A 81 16.46 -6.87 19.44
N SER A 82 17.32 -7.52 18.68
CA SER A 82 18.17 -8.61 19.18
C SER A 82 19.54 -8.53 18.52
N SER A 83 20.44 -7.92 19.29
CA SER A 83 21.89 -8.01 19.20
C SER A 83 22.36 -9.45 19.44
N SER A 84 23.34 -9.94 18.68
CA SER A 84 24.30 -10.92 19.22
C SER A 84 25.61 -10.89 18.43
N ALA A 85 26.64 -10.35 19.08
CA ALA A 85 28.03 -10.44 18.66
C ALA A 85 28.62 -11.79 19.07
N HIS A 86 29.23 -12.53 18.15
CA HIS A 86 30.22 -13.57 18.50
C HIS A 86 31.22 -13.88 17.38
N MET A 87 32.36 -13.20 17.43
CA MET A 87 33.74 -13.68 17.21
C MET A 87 33.96 -15.00 16.41
N MET A 88 34.58 -14.91 15.23
CA MET A 88 35.65 -15.84 14.84
C MET A 88 36.75 -15.11 14.05
N LYS A 89 37.95 -15.12 14.64
CA LYS A 89 39.21 -14.69 14.05
C LYS A 89 39.51 -15.52 12.79
N TYR A 90 40.03 -14.90 11.75
CA TYR A 90 40.97 -15.56 10.84
C TYR A 90 42.18 -14.66 10.63
N GLU A 91 43.30 -15.07 11.21
CA GLU A 91 44.63 -14.66 10.76
C GLU A 91 44.90 -15.31 9.39
N ARG A 92 45.35 -14.50 8.43
CA ARG A 92 46.57 -14.77 7.66
C ARG A 92 47.05 -13.50 6.97
#